data_AF-A0A6N7V6X5-F1
#
_entry.id   AF-A0A6N7V6X5-F1
#
_cell.length_a   1.000
_cell.length_b   1.000
_cell.length_c   1.000
_cell.angle_alpha   90.00
_cell.angle_beta   90.00
_cell.angle_gamma   90.00
#
_symmetry.space_group_name_H-M   'P 1'
#
loop_
_entity.id
_entity.type
_entity.pdbx_description
1 polymer ?
#
loop_
_entity_poly.entity_id
_entity_poly.type
_entity_poly.pdbx_seq_one_letter_code
_entity_poly.pdbx_strand_id
1 'polypeptide(L)'
;MVVLDVRRDTPDPSPEDDAAGHAVYLSIKDARFAPVVFWTALPENVLQEQMAPLVTVVTKDDTDKLPEAIRNAVASRAAITISGIEQHVTNVLRKHMWTELAPNWAEYTEAADSASIAQVLLSRLSRVLEEDSEQNLTADPTHRYIYPPASSRRAPGDLLRASDGTWWVILTPACDFAQNKFEFALLARAGELASNPRYQKWAEAKSNGAWKELEKNVLKATQGRFHYLPSFRDIPDLVLDLENVQAANAQALDSMTRVASLVSPFAEGLLVQHSQYRGRIGVPDLDSERVKERLSAG
;
A
#
# COMPACT_ATOMS: atom_id res chain seq x y z
N MET A 1 -10.08 -21.01 -10.23
CA MET A 1 -11.42 -20.95 -9.64
C MET A 1 -11.87 -22.38 -9.40
N VAL A 2 -12.52 -22.65 -8.29
CA VAL A 2 -12.99 -23.99 -7.91
C VAL A 2 -14.45 -23.90 -7.48
N VAL A 3 -15.27 -24.89 -7.85
CA VAL A 3 -16.63 -25.06 -7.34
C VAL A 3 -16.60 -26.27 -6.41
N LEU A 4 -17.08 -26.12 -5.17
CA LEU A 4 -17.01 -27.15 -4.14
C LEU A 4 -18.41 -27.49 -3.61
N ASP A 5 -18.71 -28.77 -3.50
CA ASP A 5 -19.78 -29.25 -2.61
C ASP A 5 -19.19 -29.48 -1.21
N VAL A 6 -19.97 -29.22 -0.16
CA VAL A 6 -19.53 -29.36 1.23
C VAL A 6 -19.53 -30.83 1.66
N ARG A 7 -20.38 -31.66 1.05
CA ARG A 7 -20.52 -33.09 1.38
C ARG A 7 -19.89 -33.97 0.28
N ARG A 8 -19.32 -35.13 0.63
CA ARG A 8 -18.87 -36.10 -0.39
C ARG A 8 -20.06 -36.88 -0.96
N ASP A 9 -19.92 -37.36 -2.19
CA ASP A 9 -20.93 -38.18 -2.87
C ASP A 9 -21.12 -39.58 -2.26
N THR A 10 -20.16 -40.06 -1.46
CA THR A 10 -20.25 -41.35 -0.75
C THR A 10 -20.79 -41.12 0.67
N PRO A 11 -22.01 -41.58 1.00
CA PRO A 11 -22.62 -41.33 2.29
C PRO A 11 -21.98 -42.24 3.34
N ASP A 12 -20.93 -41.75 4.00
CA ASP A 12 -20.50 -42.30 5.27
C ASP A 12 -21.08 -41.37 6.36
N PRO A 13 -21.94 -41.85 7.28
CA PRO A 13 -22.65 -41.00 8.24
C PRO A 13 -21.73 -40.58 9.39
N SER A 14 -20.50 -40.17 9.09
CA SER A 14 -19.57 -39.64 10.06
C SER A 14 -19.65 -38.10 10.06
N PRO A 15 -19.46 -37.44 11.21
CA PRO A 15 -19.40 -35.97 11.29
C PRO A 15 -18.29 -35.33 10.42
N GLU A 16 -17.31 -36.13 9.96
CA GLU A 16 -16.24 -35.67 9.08
C GLU A 16 -16.72 -35.43 7.64
N ASP A 17 -17.83 -36.06 7.22
CA ASP A 17 -18.35 -35.93 5.85
C ASP A 17 -19.12 -34.61 5.63
N ASP A 18 -19.72 -34.06 6.69
CA ASP A 18 -20.48 -32.80 6.68
C ASP A 18 -19.57 -31.54 6.62
N ALA A 19 -18.25 -31.73 6.66
CA ALA A 19 -17.24 -30.66 6.57
C ALA A 19 -16.20 -30.89 5.47
N ALA A 20 -16.33 -31.93 4.64
CA ALA A 20 -15.30 -32.32 3.68
C ALA A 20 -14.95 -31.21 2.67
N GLY A 21 -15.95 -30.50 2.14
CA GLY A 21 -15.71 -29.38 1.22
C GLY A 21 -15.16 -28.14 1.92
N HIS A 22 -15.47 -27.91 3.21
CA HIS A 22 -14.82 -26.86 4.00
C HIS A 22 -13.34 -27.20 4.24
N ALA A 23 -13.02 -28.46 4.53
CA ALA A 23 -11.64 -28.92 4.67
C ALA A 23 -10.85 -28.73 3.35
N VAL A 24 -11.43 -29.06 2.20
CA VAL A 24 -10.81 -28.80 0.89
C VAL A 24 -10.59 -27.30 0.66
N TYR A 25 -11.56 -26.46 1.03
CA TYR A 25 -11.40 -25.02 0.96
C TYR A 25 -10.24 -24.52 1.84
N LEU A 26 -10.07 -25.05 3.04
CA LEU A 26 -8.93 -24.73 3.91
C LEU A 26 -7.61 -25.18 3.28
N SER A 27 -7.54 -26.38 2.68
CA SER A 27 -6.36 -26.84 1.94
C SER A 27 -6.04 -25.96 0.74
N ILE A 28 -7.06 -25.46 0.02
CA ILE A 28 -6.86 -24.50 -1.06
C ILE A 28 -6.29 -23.20 -0.51
N LYS A 29 -6.89 -22.63 0.55
CA LYS A 29 -6.42 -21.39 1.22
C LYS A 29 -4.95 -21.47 1.61
N ASP A 30 -4.51 -22.61 2.12
CA ASP A 30 -3.12 -22.85 2.53
C ASP A 30 -2.17 -22.96 1.32
N ALA A 31 -2.60 -23.65 0.25
CA ALA A 31 -1.75 -23.89 -0.90
C ALA A 31 -1.65 -22.71 -1.88
N ARG A 32 -2.75 -21.97 -2.11
CA ARG A 32 -2.82 -20.90 -3.12
C ARG A 32 -4.07 -20.04 -3.00
N PHE A 33 -4.01 -18.83 -3.55
CA PHE A 33 -5.22 -18.06 -3.78
C PHE A 33 -6.04 -18.61 -4.97
N ALA A 34 -7.32 -18.87 -4.75
CA ALA A 34 -8.28 -19.17 -5.80
C ALA A 34 -9.69 -18.75 -5.37
N PRO A 35 -10.48 -18.08 -6.25
CA PRO A 35 -11.90 -17.87 -5.98
C PRO A 35 -12.64 -19.21 -5.87
N VAL A 36 -13.52 -19.32 -4.88
CA VAL A 36 -14.28 -20.52 -4.55
C VAL A 36 -15.78 -20.21 -4.54
N VAL A 37 -16.56 -21.06 -5.21
CA VAL A 37 -18.02 -21.06 -5.09
C VAL A 37 -18.43 -22.34 -4.39
N PHE A 38 -18.96 -22.22 -3.17
CA PHE A 38 -19.61 -23.33 -2.50
C PHE A 38 -20.99 -23.54 -3.10
N TRP A 39 -21.29 -24.74 -3.58
CA TRP A 39 -22.61 -25.15 -4.02
C TRP A 39 -23.08 -26.31 -3.15
N THR A 40 -23.91 -26.02 -2.15
CA THR A 40 -24.15 -26.95 -1.04
C THR A 40 -25.59 -26.94 -0.53
N ALA A 41 -26.01 -28.06 0.08
CA ALA A 41 -27.25 -28.15 0.85
C ALA A 41 -27.08 -27.75 2.33
N LEU A 42 -25.84 -27.53 2.80
CA LEU A 42 -25.50 -27.16 4.18
C LEU A 42 -24.77 -25.79 4.22
N PRO A 43 -25.43 -24.70 3.80
CA PRO A 43 -24.80 -23.38 3.74
C PRO A 43 -24.28 -22.90 5.09
N GLU A 44 -24.97 -23.22 6.18
CA GLU A 44 -24.63 -22.82 7.56
C GLU A 44 -23.21 -23.18 7.98
N ASN A 45 -22.63 -24.25 7.42
CA ASN A 45 -21.29 -24.69 7.74
C ASN A 45 -20.19 -23.80 7.12
N VAL A 46 -20.53 -23.03 6.09
CA VAL A 46 -19.57 -22.23 5.29
C VAL A 46 -19.95 -20.75 5.15
N LEU A 47 -21.11 -20.33 5.68
CA LEU A 47 -21.56 -18.94 5.61
C LEU A 47 -20.57 -17.95 6.23
N GLN A 48 -19.83 -18.33 7.29
CA GLN A 48 -18.80 -17.45 7.87
C GLN A 48 -17.62 -17.17 6.93
N GLU A 49 -17.40 -18.01 5.91
CA GLU A 49 -16.33 -17.85 4.92
C GLU A 49 -16.74 -16.96 3.75
N GLN A 50 -18.00 -16.51 3.69
CA GLN A 50 -18.53 -15.76 2.56
C GLN A 50 -17.83 -14.40 2.41
N MET A 51 -17.21 -14.20 1.25
CA MET A 51 -16.44 -13.01 0.88
C MET A 51 -16.67 -12.73 -0.61
N ALA A 52 -17.91 -12.42 -0.99
CA ALA A 52 -18.27 -12.21 -2.39
C ALA A 52 -17.46 -11.05 -3.02
N PRO A 53 -17.01 -11.17 -4.28
CA PRO A 53 -17.25 -12.28 -5.22
C PRO A 53 -16.21 -13.42 -5.13
N LEU A 54 -15.24 -13.34 -4.23
CA LEU A 54 -14.09 -14.27 -4.17
C LEU A 54 -14.45 -15.60 -3.50
N VAL A 55 -15.29 -15.56 -2.47
CA VAL A 55 -15.87 -16.75 -1.84
C VAL A 55 -17.37 -16.56 -1.77
N THR A 56 -18.12 -17.35 -2.53
CA THR A 56 -19.58 -17.23 -2.62
C THR A 56 -20.23 -18.54 -2.22
N VAL A 57 -21.29 -18.49 -1.41
CA VAL A 57 -22.10 -19.66 -1.04
C VAL A 57 -23.41 -19.62 -1.82
N VAL A 58 -23.70 -20.70 -2.53
CA VAL A 58 -24.92 -20.92 -3.30
C VAL A 58 -25.58 -22.19 -2.78
N THR A 59 -26.85 -22.11 -2.41
CA THR A 59 -27.60 -23.29 -1.96
C THR A 59 -27.99 -24.15 -3.15
N LYS A 60 -28.22 -25.45 -2.94
CA LYS A 60 -28.74 -26.33 -4.01
C LYS A 60 -30.13 -25.92 -4.49
N ASP A 61 -30.91 -25.27 -3.64
CA ASP A 61 -32.22 -24.72 -4.00
C ASP A 61 -32.12 -23.49 -4.92
N ASP A 62 -31.01 -22.75 -4.84
CA ASP A 62 -30.70 -21.56 -5.66
C ASP A 62 -29.74 -21.88 -6.82
N THR A 63 -29.88 -23.05 -7.45
CA THR A 63 -28.99 -23.49 -8.54
C THR A 63 -28.99 -22.52 -9.74
N ASP A 64 -30.07 -21.77 -9.94
CA ASP A 64 -30.17 -20.71 -10.95
C ASP A 64 -29.20 -19.54 -10.72
N LYS A 65 -28.75 -19.32 -9.48
CA LYS A 65 -27.76 -18.27 -9.11
C LYS A 65 -26.31 -18.72 -9.29
N LEU A 66 -26.06 -20.03 -9.43
CA LEU A 66 -24.70 -20.59 -9.58
C LEU A 66 -23.94 -20.00 -10.80
N PRO A 67 -24.54 -19.90 -12.01
CA PRO A 67 -23.86 -19.29 -13.15
C PRO A 67 -23.48 -17.82 -12.92
N GLU A 68 -24.29 -17.07 -12.17
CA GLU A 68 -24.00 -15.68 -11.84
C GLU A 68 -22.84 -15.57 -10.85
N ALA A 69 -22.82 -16.39 -9.80
CA ALA A 69 -21.71 -16.46 -8.85
C ALA A 69 -20.38 -16.79 -9.56
N ILE A 70 -20.39 -17.75 -10.49
CA ILE A 70 -19.23 -18.08 -11.32
C ILE A 70 -18.79 -16.90 -12.18
N ARG A 71 -19.73 -16.24 -12.88
CA ARG A 71 -19.43 -15.06 -13.70
C ARG A 71 -18.82 -13.94 -12.89
N ASN A 72 -19.37 -13.65 -11.71
CA ASN A 72 -18.88 -12.61 -10.81
C ASN A 72 -17.46 -12.93 -10.29
N ALA A 73 -17.19 -14.19 -9.94
CA ALA A 73 -15.85 -14.64 -9.54
C ALA A 73 -14.83 -14.47 -10.68
N VAL A 74 -15.20 -14.81 -11.92
CA VAL A 74 -14.32 -14.60 -13.10
C VAL A 74 -14.14 -13.12 -13.42
N ALA A 75 -15.23 -12.34 -13.39
CA ALA A 75 -15.24 -10.91 -13.66
C ALA A 75 -14.39 -10.12 -12.66
N SER A 76 -14.20 -10.62 -11.43
CA SER A 76 -13.26 -10.05 -10.45
C SER A 76 -11.80 -10.02 -10.94
N ARG A 77 -11.45 -10.90 -11.90
CA ARG A 77 -10.09 -11.11 -12.43
C ARG A 77 -9.04 -11.50 -11.38
N ALA A 78 -9.40 -11.67 -10.11
CA ALA A 78 -8.46 -11.88 -9.01
C ALA A 78 -7.53 -13.08 -9.24
N ALA A 79 -8.07 -14.19 -9.76
CA ALA A 79 -7.29 -15.37 -10.11
C ALA A 79 -6.26 -15.12 -11.22
N ILE A 80 -6.64 -14.33 -12.22
CA ILE A 80 -5.74 -13.98 -13.33
C ILE A 80 -4.65 -13.03 -12.84
N THR A 81 -5.02 -12.06 -12.00
CA THR A 81 -4.08 -11.10 -11.40
C THR A 81 -3.00 -11.81 -10.58
N ILE A 82 -3.38 -12.69 -9.65
CA ILE A 82 -2.38 -13.37 -8.80
C ILE A 82 -1.48 -14.28 -9.62
N SER A 83 -2.04 -15.07 -10.55
CA SER A 83 -1.23 -15.96 -11.39
C SER A 83 -0.33 -15.18 -12.35
N GLY A 84 -0.74 -13.99 -12.80
CA GLY A 84 0.11 -13.09 -13.56
C GLY A 84 1.33 -12.63 -12.75
N ILE A 85 1.13 -12.24 -11.49
CA ILE A 85 2.21 -11.85 -10.58
C ILE A 85 3.14 -13.04 -10.29
N GLU A 86 2.60 -14.20 -9.93
CA GLU A 86 3.39 -15.43 -9.68
C GLU A 86 4.25 -15.81 -10.89
N GLN A 87 3.66 -15.76 -12.09
CA GLN A 87 4.35 -16.06 -13.32
C GLN A 87 5.45 -15.04 -13.61
N HIS A 88 5.18 -13.75 -13.37
CA HIS A 88 6.17 -12.68 -13.53
C HIS A 88 7.36 -12.88 -12.58
N VAL A 89 7.11 -13.06 -11.28
CA VAL A 89 8.15 -13.34 -10.26
C VAL A 89 8.99 -14.56 -10.68
N THR A 90 8.32 -15.66 -11.02
CA THR A 90 9.00 -16.89 -11.47
C THR A 90 9.86 -16.64 -12.71
N ASN A 91 9.36 -15.87 -13.68
CA ASN A 91 10.09 -15.55 -14.90
C ASN A 91 11.33 -14.69 -14.62
N VAL A 92 11.21 -13.67 -13.76
CA VAL A 92 12.33 -12.80 -13.37
C VAL A 92 13.44 -13.62 -12.72
N LEU A 93 13.09 -14.44 -11.73
CA LEU A 93 14.04 -15.29 -11.01
C LEU A 93 14.66 -16.34 -11.93
N ARG A 94 13.84 -17.07 -12.69
CA ARG A 94 14.31 -18.10 -13.64
C ARG A 94 15.28 -17.51 -14.66
N LYS A 95 14.94 -16.37 -15.25
CA LYS A 95 15.79 -15.70 -16.25
C LYS A 95 17.14 -15.38 -15.63
N HIS A 96 17.17 -14.74 -14.46
CA HIS A 96 18.42 -14.38 -13.82
C HIS A 96 19.25 -15.59 -13.38
N MET A 97 18.62 -16.63 -12.86
CA MET A 97 19.28 -17.90 -12.53
C MET A 97 20.04 -18.46 -13.74
N TRP A 98 19.40 -18.52 -14.91
CA TRP A 98 20.04 -19.10 -16.10
C TRP A 98 21.01 -18.17 -16.82
N THR A 99 20.79 -16.85 -16.80
CA THR A 99 21.60 -15.91 -17.56
C THR A 99 22.81 -15.38 -16.79
N GLU A 100 22.78 -15.40 -15.46
CA GLU A 100 23.84 -14.82 -14.62
C GLU A 100 24.38 -15.83 -13.60
N LEU A 101 23.52 -16.37 -12.73
CA LEU A 101 24.01 -17.20 -11.62
C LEU A 101 24.56 -18.55 -12.07
N ALA A 102 23.91 -19.23 -13.02
CA ALA A 102 24.36 -20.54 -13.48
C ALA A 102 25.70 -20.49 -14.25
N PRO A 103 25.93 -19.54 -15.19
CA PRO A 103 27.24 -19.38 -15.83
C PRO A 103 28.37 -19.01 -14.86
N ASN A 104 28.07 -18.18 -13.85
CA ASN A 104 29.06 -17.63 -12.93
C ASN A 104 29.03 -18.31 -11.54
N TRP A 105 28.50 -19.53 -11.45
CA TRP A 105 28.11 -20.16 -10.18
C TRP A 105 29.26 -20.27 -9.16
N ALA A 106 30.48 -20.58 -9.63
CA ALA A 106 31.65 -20.68 -8.78
C ALA A 106 31.95 -19.33 -8.08
N GLU A 107 31.87 -18.20 -8.79
CA GLU A 107 32.13 -16.87 -8.22
C GLU A 107 31.14 -16.50 -7.12
N TYR A 108 29.87 -16.90 -7.26
CA TYR A 108 28.83 -16.64 -6.28
C TYR A 108 28.82 -17.65 -5.11
N THR A 109 29.56 -18.76 -5.18
CA THR A 109 29.56 -19.83 -4.17
C THR A 109 30.91 -20.07 -3.48
N GLU A 110 32.02 -19.66 -4.07
CA GLU A 110 33.37 -19.86 -3.52
C GLU A 110 33.57 -19.16 -2.16
N ALA A 111 32.83 -18.09 -1.90
CA ALA A 111 32.91 -17.31 -0.66
C ALA A 111 31.56 -17.12 0.06
N ALA A 112 30.47 -17.67 -0.47
CA ALA A 112 29.11 -17.33 -0.05
C ALA A 112 28.30 -18.55 0.37
N ASP A 113 27.54 -18.40 1.46
CA ASP A 113 26.54 -19.36 1.88
C ASP A 113 25.26 -19.25 1.01
N SER A 114 24.36 -20.23 1.11
CA SER A 114 23.07 -20.21 0.40
C SER A 114 22.21 -18.96 0.69
N ALA A 115 22.42 -18.32 1.85
CA ALA A 115 21.72 -17.09 2.23
C ALA A 115 22.19 -15.87 1.41
N SER A 116 23.47 -15.83 1.03
CA SER A 116 24.01 -14.79 0.14
C SER A 116 23.35 -14.82 -1.25
N ILE A 117 23.16 -16.01 -1.84
CA ILE A 117 22.50 -16.16 -3.15
C ILE A 117 21.02 -15.76 -3.06
N ALA A 118 20.33 -16.18 -2.01
CA ALA A 118 18.96 -15.76 -1.76
C ALA A 118 18.85 -14.23 -1.67
N GLN A 119 19.79 -13.56 -1.01
CA GLN A 119 19.82 -12.11 -0.91
C GLN A 119 20.02 -11.42 -2.28
N VAL A 120 20.86 -11.98 -3.16
CA VAL A 120 21.04 -11.47 -4.54
C VAL A 120 19.73 -11.59 -5.32
N LEU A 121 19.07 -12.75 -5.25
CA LEU A 121 17.78 -13.00 -5.91
C LEU A 121 16.69 -12.05 -5.40
N LEU A 122 16.57 -11.90 -4.08
CA LEU A 122 15.60 -10.99 -3.46
C LEU A 122 15.86 -9.54 -3.84
N SER A 123 17.11 -9.08 -3.81
CA SER A 123 17.46 -7.70 -4.15
C SER A 123 17.12 -7.38 -5.61
N ARG A 124 17.37 -8.33 -6.52
CA ARG A 124 16.98 -8.17 -7.93
C ARG A 124 15.48 -8.18 -8.11
N LEU A 125 14.76 -9.09 -7.44
CA LEU A 125 13.31 -9.13 -7.52
C LEU A 125 12.71 -7.82 -7.02
N SER A 126 13.15 -7.31 -5.86
CA SER A 126 12.72 -6.01 -5.34
C SER A 126 12.92 -4.90 -6.37
N ARG A 127 14.10 -4.83 -7.00
CA ARG A 127 14.37 -3.81 -8.02
C ARG A 127 13.44 -3.88 -9.23
N VAL A 128 13.16 -5.09 -9.72
CA VAL A 128 12.27 -5.26 -10.88
C VAL A 128 10.83 -4.88 -10.51
N LEU A 129 10.37 -5.28 -9.31
CA LEU A 129 9.04 -4.92 -8.83
C LEU A 129 8.91 -3.41 -8.57
N GLU A 130 9.96 -2.76 -8.08
CA GLU A 130 10.03 -1.30 -7.93
C GLU A 130 9.93 -0.60 -9.29
N GLU A 131 10.70 -1.05 -10.29
CA GLU A 131 10.68 -0.48 -11.64
C GLU A 131 9.30 -0.64 -12.30
N ASP A 132 8.69 -1.82 -12.19
CA ASP A 132 7.33 -2.07 -12.69
C ASP A 132 6.30 -1.18 -11.94
N SER A 133 6.46 -1.00 -10.63
CA SER A 133 5.60 -0.12 -9.84
C SER A 133 5.73 1.33 -10.29
N GLU A 134 6.95 1.84 -10.49
CA GLU A 134 7.23 3.20 -10.97
C GLU A 134 6.61 3.47 -12.35
N GLN A 135 6.73 2.52 -13.27
CA GLN A 135 6.14 2.63 -14.61
C GLN A 135 4.61 2.59 -14.61
N ASN A 136 4.03 1.91 -13.61
CA ASN A 136 2.59 1.77 -13.45
C ASN A 136 2.01 2.71 -12.37
N LEU A 137 2.76 3.75 -11.94
CA LEU A 137 2.26 4.77 -11.03
C LEU A 137 1.05 5.47 -11.65
N THR A 138 -0.14 5.02 -11.29
CA THR A 138 -1.39 5.67 -11.68
C THR A 138 -1.61 6.91 -10.81
N ALA A 139 -2.36 7.88 -11.32
CA ALA A 139 -2.86 9.00 -10.51
C ALA A 139 -3.88 8.58 -9.43
N ASP A 140 -4.22 7.29 -9.34
CA ASP A 140 -5.17 6.77 -8.35
C ASP A 140 -4.63 7.01 -6.94
N PRO A 141 -5.35 7.78 -6.10
CA PRO A 141 -4.92 8.07 -4.74
C PRO A 141 -4.76 6.82 -3.86
N THR A 142 -5.42 5.71 -4.19
CA THR A 142 -5.37 4.45 -3.44
C THR A 142 -4.01 3.76 -3.52
N HIS A 143 -3.20 4.05 -4.54
CA HIS A 143 -1.88 3.42 -4.73
C HIS A 143 -0.76 4.10 -3.93
N ARG A 144 -1.08 5.06 -3.06
CA ARG A 144 -0.08 5.73 -2.22
C ARG A 144 0.28 4.97 -0.95
N TYR A 145 -0.50 3.95 -0.59
CA TYR A 145 -0.35 3.22 0.66
C TYR A 145 -0.06 1.74 0.47
N ILE A 146 0.86 1.21 1.27
CA ILE A 146 0.96 -0.20 1.61
C ILE A 146 0.01 -0.42 2.81
N TYR A 147 -1.08 -1.13 2.56
CA TYR A 147 -2.12 -1.40 3.55
C TYR A 147 -2.56 -2.88 3.53
N PRO A 148 -2.56 -3.58 4.68
CA PRO A 148 -1.95 -3.16 5.94
C PRO A 148 -0.41 -3.08 5.79
N PRO A 149 0.32 -2.50 6.76
CA PRO A 149 1.76 -2.40 6.68
C PRO A 149 2.43 -3.78 6.53
N ALA A 150 3.37 -3.92 5.58
CA ALA A 150 3.94 -5.21 5.18
C ALA A 150 5.06 -5.75 6.09
N SER A 151 5.67 -4.92 6.94
CA SER A 151 6.83 -5.29 7.79
C SER A 151 6.62 -4.78 9.19
N SER A 152 6.95 -5.52 10.25
CA SER A 152 6.81 -5.05 11.64
C SER A 152 7.72 -3.86 12.01
N ARG A 153 8.77 -3.60 11.23
CA ARG A 153 9.72 -2.50 11.49
C ARG A 153 9.14 -1.16 11.06
N ARG A 154 9.41 -0.12 11.84
CA ARG A 154 9.06 1.27 11.50
C ARG A 154 9.92 1.76 10.34
N ALA A 155 9.32 2.55 9.46
CA ALA A 155 9.96 3.13 8.29
C ALA A 155 9.52 4.59 8.08
N PRO A 156 10.32 5.40 7.36
CA PRO A 156 9.85 6.70 6.90
C PRO A 156 8.58 6.57 6.08
N GLY A 157 7.66 7.52 6.22
CA GLY A 157 6.36 7.46 5.57
C GLY A 157 5.36 6.52 6.23
N ASP A 158 5.70 5.87 7.35
CA ASP A 158 4.69 5.16 8.15
C ASP A 158 3.65 6.14 8.69
N LEU A 159 2.38 5.84 8.42
CA LEU A 159 1.22 6.55 8.95
C LEU A 159 0.79 5.91 10.28
N LEU A 160 0.86 6.71 11.33
CA LEU A 160 0.60 6.33 12.70
C LEU A 160 -0.68 6.97 13.20
N ARG A 161 -1.39 6.25 14.06
CA ARG A 161 -2.56 6.75 14.79
C ARG A 161 -2.29 6.61 16.29
N ALA A 162 -2.31 7.73 16.99
CA ALA A 162 -2.20 7.77 18.44
C ALA A 162 -3.54 7.38 19.10
N SER A 163 -3.51 7.08 20.40
CA SER A 163 -4.67 6.66 21.17
C SER A 163 -5.76 7.73 21.29
N ASP A 164 -5.38 9.00 21.20
CA ASP A 164 -6.29 10.16 21.14
C ASP A 164 -6.92 10.37 19.75
N GLY A 165 -6.57 9.54 18.76
CA GLY A 165 -7.04 9.64 17.38
C GLY A 165 -6.20 10.56 16.49
N THR A 166 -5.14 11.19 17.02
CA THR A 166 -4.27 12.06 16.24
C THR A 166 -3.42 11.26 15.26
N TRP A 167 -3.33 11.75 14.02
CA TRP A 167 -2.53 11.15 12.96
C TRP A 167 -1.12 11.75 12.90
N TRP A 168 -0.14 10.88 12.71
CA TRP A 168 1.27 11.24 12.59
C TRP A 168 1.91 10.50 11.44
N VAL A 169 2.92 11.10 10.81
CA VAL A 169 3.75 10.42 9.80
C VAL A 169 5.22 10.49 10.20
N ILE A 170 5.91 9.36 10.08
CA ILE A 170 7.34 9.26 10.37
C ILE A 170 8.14 9.97 9.27
N LEU A 171 9.00 10.90 9.69
CA LEU A 171 9.94 11.63 8.83
C LEU A 171 11.41 11.25 9.07
N THR A 172 11.69 10.44 10.09
CA THR A 172 13.05 9.94 10.33
C THR A 172 13.51 9.07 9.16
N PRO A 173 14.71 9.32 8.58
CA PRO A 173 15.26 8.52 7.50
C PRO A 173 15.44 7.03 7.85
N ALA A 174 15.36 6.15 6.85
CA ALA A 174 15.44 4.70 7.03
C ALA A 174 16.78 4.23 7.64
N CYS A 175 17.86 4.95 7.34
CA CYS A 175 19.21 4.66 7.84
C CYS A 175 19.30 4.71 9.37
N ASP A 176 18.50 5.56 10.02
CA ASP A 176 18.49 5.70 11.47
C ASP A 176 17.75 4.52 12.15
N PHE A 177 16.67 4.04 11.52
CA PHE A 177 15.92 2.85 11.97
C PHE A 177 16.72 1.56 11.83
N ALA A 178 17.50 1.41 10.76
CA ALA A 178 18.27 0.19 10.50
C ALA A 178 19.34 -0.09 11.56
N GLN A 179 19.84 0.97 12.23
CA GLN A 179 20.91 0.86 13.23
C GLN A 179 20.39 0.77 14.67
N ASN A 180 19.07 0.87 14.92
CA ASN A 180 18.49 1.03 16.27
C ASN A 180 19.17 2.14 17.11
N LYS A 181 19.78 3.13 16.44
CA LYS A 181 20.57 4.21 17.07
C LYS A 181 19.80 5.53 17.14
N PHE A 182 18.48 5.49 17.06
CA PHE A 182 17.66 6.69 17.21
C PHE A 182 17.06 6.71 18.62
N GLU A 183 17.39 7.74 19.38
CA GLU A 183 16.72 8.03 20.65
C GLU A 183 15.35 8.69 20.41
N PHE A 184 15.25 9.45 19.30
CA PHE A 184 14.07 10.17 18.89
C PHE A 184 13.75 9.93 17.42
N ALA A 185 12.47 9.83 17.11
CA ALA A 185 11.95 9.87 15.75
C ALA A 185 11.24 11.20 15.49
N LEU A 186 11.40 11.74 14.29
CA LEU A 186 10.69 12.92 13.81
C LEU A 186 9.33 12.50 13.28
N LEU A 187 8.29 13.16 13.78
CA LEU A 187 6.91 12.95 13.39
C LEU A 187 6.29 14.26 12.90
N ALA A 188 5.68 14.26 11.72
CA ALA A 188 4.80 15.34 11.28
C ALA A 188 3.36 15.05 11.67
N ARG A 189 2.65 16.05 12.19
CA ARG A 189 1.22 15.93 12.45
C ARG A 189 0.44 15.94 11.14
N ALA A 190 -0.52 15.03 11.01
CA ALA A 190 -1.47 15.02 9.92
C ALA A 190 -2.87 15.39 10.46
N GLY A 191 -3.45 16.47 9.94
CA GLY A 191 -4.81 16.89 10.25
C GLY A 191 -5.78 16.53 9.13
N GLU A 192 -7.06 16.41 9.41
CA GLU A 192 -8.06 16.18 8.36
C GLU A 192 -8.11 17.36 7.37
N LEU A 193 -8.25 17.07 6.08
CA LEU A 193 -8.38 18.07 5.02
C LEU A 193 -9.52 19.06 5.31
N ALA A 194 -10.62 18.58 5.88
CA ALA A 194 -11.78 19.40 6.25
C ALA A 194 -11.44 20.53 7.25
N SER A 195 -10.40 20.33 8.07
CA SER A 195 -9.92 21.35 9.03
C SER A 195 -8.98 22.38 8.40
N ASN A 196 -8.52 22.16 7.16
CA ASN A 196 -7.58 23.06 6.52
C ASN A 196 -8.26 24.37 6.07
N PRO A 197 -7.71 25.56 6.39
CA PRO A 197 -8.33 26.84 6.02
C PRO A 197 -8.54 27.04 4.52
N ARG A 198 -7.64 26.48 3.67
CA ARG A 198 -7.80 26.56 2.20
C ARG A 198 -8.94 25.68 1.71
N TYR A 199 -9.16 24.54 2.36
CA TYR A 199 -10.29 23.68 2.07
C TYR A 199 -11.60 24.36 2.47
N GLN A 200 -11.68 24.93 3.68
CA GLN A 200 -12.87 25.64 4.17
C GLN A 200 -13.25 26.80 3.24
N LYS A 201 -12.28 27.62 2.83
CA LYS A 201 -12.50 28.70 1.84
C LYS A 201 -13.09 28.19 0.52
N TRP A 202 -12.62 27.05 0.03
CA TRP A 202 -13.19 26.44 -1.17
C TRP A 202 -14.58 25.84 -0.90
N ALA A 203 -14.81 25.19 0.24
CA ALA A 203 -16.08 24.59 0.60
C ALA A 203 -17.21 25.65 0.73
N GLU A 204 -16.86 26.83 1.24
CA GLU A 204 -17.76 27.99 1.35
C GLU A 204 -18.01 28.66 0.00
N ALA A 205 -16.95 29.02 -0.74
CA ALA A 205 -17.08 29.78 -1.98
C ALA A 205 -17.47 28.94 -3.20
N LYS A 206 -17.11 27.65 -3.20
CA LYS A 206 -17.22 26.69 -4.31
C LYS A 206 -16.78 27.26 -5.66
N SER A 207 -15.77 28.14 -5.63
CA SER A 207 -15.28 28.84 -6.82
C SER A 207 -14.06 28.16 -7.43
N ASN A 208 -13.89 28.31 -8.74
CA ASN A 208 -12.73 27.76 -9.45
C ASN A 208 -11.41 28.38 -8.96
N GLY A 209 -11.43 29.65 -8.54
CA GLY A 209 -10.25 30.32 -7.97
C GLY A 209 -9.81 29.68 -6.65
N ALA A 210 -10.76 29.44 -5.73
CA ALA A 210 -10.48 28.76 -4.46
C ALA A 210 -10.04 27.31 -4.67
N TRP A 211 -10.61 26.61 -5.67
CA TRP A 211 -10.17 25.27 -6.03
C TRP A 211 -8.71 25.24 -6.50
N LYS A 212 -8.33 26.12 -7.43
CA LYS A 212 -6.95 26.19 -7.92
C LYS A 212 -5.94 26.48 -6.81
N GLU A 213 -6.33 27.31 -5.84
CA GLU A 213 -5.49 27.59 -4.67
C GLU A 213 -5.34 26.38 -3.73
N LEU A 214 -6.42 25.63 -3.51
CA LEU A 214 -6.39 24.38 -2.74
C LEU A 214 -5.55 23.30 -3.45
N GLU A 215 -5.81 23.12 -4.74
CA GLU A 215 -5.14 22.14 -5.59
C GLU A 215 -3.63 22.40 -5.62
N LYS A 216 -3.20 23.63 -5.91
CA LYS A 216 -1.79 23.99 -6.05
C LYS A 216 -1.02 23.91 -4.72
N ASN A 217 -1.61 24.40 -3.64
CA ASN A 217 -0.88 24.64 -2.38
C ASN A 217 -1.11 23.56 -1.32
N VAL A 218 -2.03 22.62 -1.54
CA VAL A 218 -2.32 21.51 -0.61
C VAL A 218 -2.30 20.18 -1.36
N LEU A 219 -3.22 19.96 -2.31
CA LEU A 219 -3.45 18.64 -2.90
C LEU A 219 -2.30 18.14 -3.79
N LYS A 220 -1.66 19.06 -4.53
CA LYS A 220 -0.54 18.80 -5.44
C LYS A 220 0.75 19.51 -4.99
N ALA A 221 0.80 19.97 -3.75
CA ALA A 221 1.98 20.66 -3.24
C ALA A 221 3.14 19.66 -3.10
N THR A 222 4.11 19.75 -4.02
CA THR A 222 5.38 19.02 -3.94
C THR A 222 6.47 19.86 -3.25
N GLN A 223 6.26 21.17 -3.18
CA GLN A 223 7.08 22.11 -2.44
C GLN A 223 6.16 22.93 -1.55
N GLY A 224 6.43 22.97 -0.26
CA GLY A 224 5.48 23.62 0.64
C GLY A 224 5.52 23.09 2.05
N ARG A 225 4.74 23.77 2.89
CA ARG A 225 4.42 23.35 4.25
C ARG A 225 3.52 22.11 4.28
N PHE A 226 2.61 21.98 3.31
CA PHE A 226 1.57 20.97 3.33
C PHE A 226 1.88 19.81 2.39
N HIS A 227 1.63 18.59 2.84
CA HIS A 227 1.67 17.38 2.01
C HIS A 227 0.34 16.63 2.14
N TYR A 228 -0.35 16.40 1.03
CA TYR A 228 -1.68 15.79 1.03
C TYR A 228 -1.63 14.27 0.92
N LEU A 229 -2.39 13.64 1.81
CA LEU A 229 -2.58 12.21 1.95
C LEU A 229 -4.05 11.87 1.67
N PRO A 230 -4.35 11.18 0.56
CA PRO A 230 -5.73 10.90 0.19
C PRO A 230 -6.39 9.86 1.10
N SER A 231 -7.72 9.93 1.20
CA SER A 231 -8.47 8.90 1.94
C SER A 231 -8.32 7.51 1.33
N PHE A 232 -8.18 6.50 2.19
CA PHE A 232 -8.16 5.10 1.82
C PHE A 232 -8.59 4.21 3.00
N ARG A 233 -9.65 3.42 2.81
CA ARG A 233 -10.23 2.55 3.86
C ARG A 233 -10.55 3.35 5.14
N ASP A 234 -9.86 3.08 6.25
CA ASP A 234 -10.02 3.75 7.54
C ASP A 234 -9.16 5.01 7.69
N ILE A 235 -8.38 5.37 6.68
CA ILE A 235 -7.60 6.61 6.60
C ILE A 235 -8.47 7.70 5.95
N PRO A 236 -8.76 8.81 6.64
CA PRO A 236 -9.47 9.95 6.04
C PRO A 236 -8.55 10.78 5.12
N ASP A 237 -9.11 11.79 4.47
CA ASP A 237 -8.30 12.77 3.74
C ASP A 237 -7.47 13.59 4.74
N LEU A 238 -6.16 13.46 4.67
CA LEU A 238 -5.21 14.03 5.62
C LEU A 238 -4.29 15.04 4.94
N VAL A 239 -3.85 16.03 5.71
CA VAL A 239 -2.86 17.02 5.30
C VAL A 239 -1.78 17.05 6.38
N LEU A 240 -0.57 16.63 6.01
CA LEU A 240 0.59 16.78 6.87
C LEU A 240 0.98 18.25 6.91
N ASP A 241 1.32 18.71 8.10
CA ASP A 241 1.88 20.02 8.33
C ASP A 241 3.37 19.89 8.69
N LEU A 242 4.24 20.20 7.74
CA LEU A 242 5.70 20.13 7.89
C LEU A 242 6.27 21.25 8.78
N GLU A 243 5.44 22.23 9.18
CA GLU A 243 5.76 23.14 10.27
C GLU A 243 5.57 22.47 11.63
N ASN A 244 4.51 21.64 11.76
CA ASN A 244 4.16 20.92 12.98
C ASN A 244 4.86 19.56 13.03
N VAL A 245 6.18 19.61 13.22
CA VAL A 245 7.04 18.44 13.40
C VAL A 245 7.54 18.40 14.84
N GLN A 246 7.47 17.23 15.46
CA GLN A 246 7.98 16.98 16.80
C GLN A 246 8.94 15.79 16.82
N ALA A 247 9.88 15.82 17.76
CA ALA A 247 10.69 14.67 18.12
C ALA A 247 9.94 13.86 19.18
N ALA A 248 9.67 12.58 18.89
CA ALA A 248 9.07 11.65 19.82
C ALA A 248 10.10 10.58 20.19
N ASN A 249 10.17 10.19 21.46
CA ASN A 249 11.03 9.08 21.88
C ASN A 249 10.55 7.77 21.22
N ALA A 250 11.45 6.83 20.98
CA ALA A 250 11.12 5.50 20.46
C ALA A 250 9.96 4.82 21.23
N GLN A 251 9.93 4.93 22.56
CA GLN A 251 8.86 4.36 23.40
C GLN A 251 7.48 4.96 23.11
N ALA A 252 7.43 6.24 22.72
CA ALA A 252 6.17 6.88 22.36
C ALA A 252 5.60 6.29 21.06
N LEU A 253 6.46 5.82 20.14
CA LEU A 253 6.01 5.16 18.91
C LEU A 253 5.34 3.82 19.19
N ASP A 254 5.74 3.11 20.24
CA ASP A 254 5.15 1.82 20.61
C ASP A 254 3.68 1.96 21.04
N SER A 255 3.33 3.12 21.59
CA SER A 255 1.94 3.45 21.94
C SER A 255 1.06 3.83 20.75
N MET A 256 1.66 4.03 19.56
CA MET A 256 0.95 4.43 18.35
C MET A 256 0.76 3.23 17.41
N THR A 257 -0.47 3.03 16.95
CA THR A 257 -0.79 1.99 15.98
C THR A 257 -0.32 2.44 14.59
N ARG A 258 0.42 1.58 13.89
CA ARG A 258 0.70 1.81 12.47
C ARG A 258 -0.49 1.37 11.64
N VAL A 259 -1.02 2.27 10.83
CA VAL A 259 -2.19 2.01 9.97
C VAL A 259 -1.77 1.67 8.55
N ALA A 260 -0.78 2.36 8.01
CA ALA A 260 -0.24 2.13 6.67
C ALA A 260 1.21 2.60 6.57
N SER A 261 1.85 2.33 5.44
CA SER A 261 3.13 2.93 5.04
C SER A 261 2.98 3.57 3.66
N LEU A 262 3.62 4.70 3.41
CA LEU A 262 3.67 5.24 2.04
C LEU A 262 4.49 4.33 1.13
N VAL A 263 4.01 4.11 -0.10
CA VAL A 263 4.72 3.34 -1.13
C VAL A 263 5.87 4.20 -1.68
N SER A 264 6.97 3.58 -2.13
CA SER A 264 7.99 4.29 -2.90
C SER A 264 7.44 4.72 -4.29
N PRO A 265 7.74 5.93 -4.79
CA PRO A 265 8.66 6.93 -4.25
C PRO A 265 7.99 8.00 -3.36
N PHE A 266 6.74 7.79 -2.89
CA PHE A 266 5.99 8.81 -2.15
C PHE A 266 6.58 9.08 -0.76
N ALA A 267 7.13 8.07 -0.09
CA ALA A 267 7.83 8.24 1.19
C ALA A 267 9.08 9.13 1.01
N GLU A 268 9.88 8.87 -0.02
CA GLU A 268 11.06 9.63 -0.39
C GLU A 268 10.69 11.06 -0.80
N GLY A 269 9.63 11.21 -1.60
CA GLY A 269 9.09 12.52 -1.98
C GLY A 269 8.69 13.35 -0.76
N LEU A 270 8.07 12.73 0.25
CA LEU A 270 7.74 13.40 1.52
C LEU A 270 9.01 13.85 2.27
N LEU A 271 10.04 13.00 2.36
CA LEU A 271 11.31 13.35 3.01
C LEU A 271 12.04 14.49 2.29
N VAL A 272 12.03 14.48 0.95
CA VAL A 272 12.58 15.56 0.12
C VAL A 272 11.83 16.85 0.37
N GLN A 273 10.49 16.82 0.36
CA GLN A 273 9.68 17.99 0.63
C GLN A 273 9.93 18.55 2.03
N HIS A 274 10.01 17.69 3.05
CA HIS A 274 10.37 18.11 4.41
C HIS A 274 11.74 18.80 4.46
N SER A 275 12.75 18.19 3.84
CA SER A 275 14.11 18.73 3.79
C SER A 275 14.14 20.10 3.10
N GLN A 276 13.42 20.24 1.98
CA GLN A 276 13.29 21.52 1.27
C GLN A 276 12.53 22.56 2.10
N TYR A 277 11.49 22.18 2.83
CA TYR A 277 10.73 23.10 3.68
C TYR A 277 11.56 23.63 4.85
N ARG A 278 12.29 22.74 5.54
CA ARG A 278 13.16 23.11 6.67
C ARG A 278 14.43 23.84 6.24
N GLY A 279 14.96 23.51 5.07
CA GLY A 279 16.16 24.12 4.50
C GLY A 279 15.93 25.46 3.77
N ARG A 280 14.74 26.06 3.86
CA ARG A 280 14.46 27.35 3.21
C ARG A 280 15.34 28.44 3.79
N ILE A 281 16.27 28.91 2.99
CA ILE A 281 17.02 30.14 3.25
C ILE A 281 16.17 31.28 2.69
N GLY A 282 15.76 32.21 3.56
CA GLY A 282 15.06 33.42 3.11
C GLY A 282 15.98 34.23 2.21
N VAL A 283 15.72 34.19 0.90
CA VAL A 283 16.39 35.09 -0.05
C VAL A 283 15.57 36.38 -0.07
N PRO A 284 16.20 37.56 0.10
CA PRO A 284 15.51 38.84 -0.01
C PRO A 284 14.81 38.94 -1.37
N ASP A 285 13.55 39.39 -1.37
CA ASP A 285 12.78 39.54 -2.60
C ASP A 285 13.48 40.54 -3.54
N LEU A 286 13.62 40.13 -4.80
CA LEU A 286 14.07 41.00 -5.88
C LEU A 286 12.90 41.91 -6.29
N ASP A 287 13.14 43.21 -6.35
CA ASP A 287 12.15 44.18 -6.85
C ASP A 287 11.91 43.96 -8.36
N SER A 288 10.92 43.13 -8.67
CA SER A 288 10.61 42.69 -10.04
C SER A 288 10.07 43.82 -10.91
N GLU A 289 9.37 44.79 -10.31
CA GLU A 289 8.87 45.97 -11.04
C GLU A 289 10.04 46.82 -11.52
N ARG A 290 11.03 47.05 -10.66
CA ARG A 290 12.23 47.80 -11.02
C ARG A 290 13.09 47.11 -12.09
N VAL A 291 13.13 45.77 -12.09
CA VAL A 291 13.79 45.00 -13.16
C VAL A 291 13.01 45.11 -14.48
N LYS A 292 11.68 45.05 -14.43
CA LYS A 292 10.80 45.17 -15.60
C LYS A 292 10.87 46.56 -16.23
N GLU A 293 10.89 47.62 -15.42
CA GLU A 293 11.10 49.00 -15.88
C GLU A 293 12.44 49.12 -16.64
N ARG A 294 13.52 48.58 -16.09
CA ARG A 294 14.85 48.58 -16.75
C ARG A 294 14.83 47.84 -18.09
N LEU A 295 14.13 46.70 -18.17
CA LEU A 295 14.08 45.88 -19.39
C LEU A 295 13.15 46.47 -20.47
N SER A 296 12.16 47.28 -20.08
CA SER A 296 11.19 47.89 -21.00
C SER A 296 11.64 49.26 -21.52
N ALA A 297 12.69 49.83 -20.93
CA ALA A 297 13.25 51.13 -21.28
C ALA A 297 14.44 51.07 -22.26
N GLY A 298 14.78 49.89 -22.78
CA GLY A 298 15.80 49.66 -23.81
C GLY A 298 15.20 49.08 -25.07
#